data_AF-A0A8C6UV22-F1
#
_entry.id   AF-A0A8C6UV22-F1
#
_cell.length_a   1.000
_cell.length_b   1.000
_cell.length_c   1.000
_cell.angle_alpha   90.00
_cell.angle_beta   90.00
_cell.angle_gamma   90.00
#
_symmetry.space_group_name_H-M   'P 1'
#
loop_
_entity.id
_entity.type
_entity.pdbx_description
1 polymer ?
#
loop_
_entity_poly.entity_id
_entity_poly.type
_entity_poly.pdbx_seq_one_letter_code
_entity_poly.pdbx_strand_id
1 'polypeptide(L)'
;MLLSVKSDQVRLSISQQIAEIVTFLLLSYVGFELELYINEDSEEDSSEDEAPGEMDFLRNLFSSALGLGSGTGEKVLDELTLDGVAKYMLSGKCKNIICMAGAGISTSAGIPDFRSPGTGLYANLQKYNLPNPEAIFQIDYFKQHPEPFFALAKELYPGQFKPTICHYFMKLLKDKGLLKRCYTQNIDTLERVAGLEGNDLIEAHGTFYTSHCVSFCCRKEYSLDWMKEKIFADEIPKCEKCSSLVKPDIVFFGENLPVRFFTSMKMDFPRCDLLIVMGTSLQVQPFASLVSKVSRNCPRLLINMEKTGQADPMLGMLGFGGGMDFDSDKAYRDVAQISTCDDGCLALADLLGWKVNQKLAVDIAGSCRVATG
;
A
#
# COMPACT_ATOMS: atom_id res chain seq x y z
N MET A 1 1.88 -39.73 30.36
CA MET A 1 1.94 -38.48 31.16
C MET A 1 3.28 -37.73 31.04
N LEU A 2 4.44 -38.38 31.02
CA LEU A 2 5.76 -37.69 30.96
C LEU A 2 6.15 -37.04 29.61
N LEU A 3 5.47 -37.37 28.50
CA LEU A 3 5.74 -36.77 27.17
C LEU A 3 4.96 -35.47 26.89
N SER A 4 3.84 -35.23 27.58
CA SER A 4 3.05 -34.00 27.41
C SER A 4 3.69 -32.80 28.13
N VAL A 5 4.26 -33.04 29.32
CA VAL A 5 4.84 -31.99 30.17
C VAL A 5 6.11 -31.37 29.55
N LYS A 6 6.88 -32.13 28.76
CA LYS A 6 8.06 -31.62 28.04
C LYS A 6 7.70 -30.73 26.85
N SER A 7 6.57 -30.98 26.18
CA SER A 7 6.08 -30.15 25.06
C SER A 7 5.62 -28.77 25.55
N ASP A 8 4.95 -28.73 26.70
CA ASP A 8 4.42 -27.47 27.25
C ASP A 8 5.53 -26.58 27.84
N GLN A 9 6.55 -27.17 28.48
CA GLN A 9 7.73 -26.41 28.93
C GLN A 9 8.55 -25.80 27.78
N VAL A 10 8.66 -26.51 26.64
CA VAL A 10 9.35 -25.99 25.44
C VAL A 10 8.53 -24.87 24.78
N ARG A 11 7.20 -24.97 24.76
CA ARG A 11 6.32 -23.90 24.25
C ARG A 11 6.34 -22.66 25.14
N LEU A 12 6.37 -22.82 26.47
CA LEU A 12 6.50 -21.70 27.41
C LEU A 12 7.84 -20.98 27.26
N SER A 13 8.95 -21.71 27.05
CA SER A 13 10.27 -21.13 26.82
C SER A 13 10.39 -20.36 25.49
N ILE A 14 9.76 -20.86 24.41
CA ILE A 14 9.77 -20.18 23.11
C ILE A 14 8.92 -18.91 23.16
N SER A 15 7.74 -18.95 23.80
CA SER A 15 6.90 -17.75 23.96
C SER A 15 7.57 -16.67 24.81
N GLN A 16 8.36 -17.07 25.81
CA GLN A 16 9.11 -16.14 26.66
C GLN A 16 10.29 -15.52 25.90
N GLN A 17 11.00 -16.29 25.06
CA GLN A 17 12.03 -15.76 24.15
C GLN A 17 11.45 -14.83 23.07
N ILE A 18 10.26 -15.13 22.53
CA ILE A 18 9.59 -14.24 21.58
C ILE A 18 9.18 -12.93 22.26
N ALA A 19 8.65 -12.98 23.49
CA ALA A 19 8.31 -11.78 24.25
C ALA A 19 9.54 -10.92 24.56
N GLU A 20 10.69 -11.52 24.87
CA GLU A 20 11.95 -10.80 25.09
C GLU A 20 12.49 -10.17 23.79
N ILE A 21 12.39 -10.86 22.64
CA ILE A 21 12.79 -10.32 21.33
C ILE A 21 11.87 -9.17 20.92
N VAL A 22 10.55 -9.30 21.10
CA VAL A 22 9.58 -8.23 20.81
C VAL A 22 9.82 -7.03 21.71
N THR A 23 10.10 -7.25 23.00
CA THR A 23 10.43 -6.17 23.95
C THR A 23 11.74 -5.49 23.57
N PHE A 24 12.76 -6.25 23.14
CA PHE A 24 14.05 -5.72 22.69
C PHE A 24 13.93 -4.90 21.39
N LEU A 25 13.12 -5.37 20.43
CA LEU A 25 12.83 -4.63 19.20
C LEU A 25 12.03 -3.35 19.48
N LEU A 26 11.07 -3.39 20.42
CA LEU A 26 10.31 -2.22 20.85
C LEU A 26 11.19 -1.20 21.60
N LEU A 27 12.06 -1.65 22.50
CA LEU A 27 13.01 -0.79 23.20
C LEU A 27 14.06 -0.20 22.25
N SER A 28 14.47 -0.94 21.21
CA SER A 28 15.37 -0.42 20.17
C SER A 28 14.67 0.61 19.28
N TYR A 29 13.39 0.42 18.98
CA TYR A 29 12.59 1.37 18.19
C TYR A 29 12.30 2.66 18.97
N VAL A 30 11.92 2.54 20.26
CA VAL A 30 11.71 3.69 21.15
C VAL A 30 13.03 4.40 21.46
N GLY A 31 14.13 3.65 21.65
CA GLY A 31 15.47 4.22 21.82
C GLY A 31 15.91 5.03 20.60
N PHE A 32 15.64 4.54 19.39
CA PHE A 32 15.92 5.26 18.14
C PHE A 32 15.07 6.53 17.98
N GLU A 33 13.80 6.53 18.44
CA GLU A 33 12.96 7.74 18.44
C GLU A 33 13.42 8.78 19.47
N LEU A 34 13.91 8.38 20.65
CA LEU A 34 14.44 9.29 21.68
C LEU A 34 15.81 9.89 21.31
N GLU A 35 16.68 9.13 20.66
CA GLU A 35 18.00 9.61 20.23
C GLU A 35 17.91 10.60 19.05
N LEU A 36 16.83 10.52 18.26
CA LEU A 36 16.50 11.54 17.25
C LEU A 36 15.87 12.80 17.86
N TYR A 37 15.10 12.67 18.95
CA TYR A 37 14.47 13.80 19.62
C TYR A 37 15.46 14.64 20.44
N ILE A 38 16.47 14.01 21.06
CA ILE A 38 17.48 14.71 21.88
C ILE A 38 18.52 15.44 21.00
N ASN A 39 18.71 15.01 19.75
CA ASN A 39 19.68 15.64 18.84
C ASN A 39 19.11 16.85 18.07
N GLU A 40 17.84 17.22 18.25
CA GLU A 40 17.23 18.40 17.60
C GLU A 40 17.09 19.63 18.52
N ASP A 41 17.41 19.52 19.83
CA ASP A 41 17.22 20.61 20.82
C ASP A 41 18.52 21.30 21.31
N SER A 42 19.60 21.22 20.54
CA SER A 42 20.84 21.94 20.89
C SER A 42 21.35 22.82 19.76
N GLU A 43 20.63 23.91 19.45
CA GLU A 43 21.19 25.15 18.90
C GLU A 43 20.14 26.29 18.88
N GLU A 44 20.37 27.31 19.73
CA GLU A 44 19.95 28.72 19.61
C GLU A 44 18.44 29.08 19.67
N ASP A 45 17.97 30.20 20.23
CA ASP A 45 18.45 31.25 21.13
C ASP A 45 17.19 32.05 21.55
N SER A 46 17.26 32.77 22.66
CA SER A 46 16.13 33.41 23.35
C SER A 46 15.35 34.47 22.57
N SER A 47 14.02 34.39 22.54
CA SER A 47 13.13 35.56 22.66
C SER A 47 11.70 35.15 23.03
N GLU A 48 11.19 35.75 24.10
CA GLU A 48 9.82 35.58 24.62
C GLU A 48 8.81 36.30 23.70
N ASP A 49 7.87 35.54 23.13
CA ASP A 49 6.56 36.05 22.70
C ASP A 49 5.55 34.89 22.86
N GLU A 50 4.72 34.95 23.91
CA GLU A 50 3.68 33.96 24.19
C GLU A 50 2.64 33.91 23.07
N ALA A 51 2.68 32.86 22.25
CA ALA A 51 1.66 32.56 21.26
C ALA A 51 0.47 31.82 21.90
N PRO A 52 -0.81 32.17 21.60
CA PRO A 52 -1.98 31.56 22.25
C PRO A 52 -2.24 30.08 21.92
N GLY A 53 -1.38 29.44 21.12
CA GLY A 53 -1.60 28.10 20.55
C GLY A 53 -1.05 26.93 21.36
N GLU A 54 -0.05 27.14 22.22
CA GLU A 54 0.59 26.04 22.96
C GLU A 54 -0.30 25.48 24.07
N MET A 55 -1.04 26.36 24.77
CA MET A 55 -1.97 25.92 25.82
C MET A 55 -3.16 25.15 25.25
N ASP A 56 -3.60 25.44 24.02
CA ASP A 56 -4.63 24.66 23.33
C ASP A 56 -4.10 23.31 22.84
N PHE A 57 -2.83 23.24 22.40
CA PHE A 57 -2.17 21.98 22.05
C PHE A 57 -2.00 21.08 23.28
N LEU A 58 -1.47 21.61 24.38
CA LEU A 58 -1.31 20.88 25.64
C LEU A 58 -2.66 20.44 26.18
N ARG A 59 -3.69 21.29 26.15
CA ARG A 59 -5.05 20.93 26.56
C ARG A 59 -5.61 19.80 25.71
N ASN A 60 -5.44 19.83 24.38
CA ASN A 60 -5.91 18.76 23.50
C ASN A 60 -5.15 17.44 23.71
N LEU A 61 -3.85 17.52 24.01
CA LEU A 61 -3.01 16.38 24.34
C LEU A 61 -3.42 15.76 25.68
N PHE A 62 -3.62 16.59 26.71
CA PHE A 62 -4.10 16.15 28.03
C PHE A 62 -5.53 15.60 27.99
N SER A 63 -6.44 16.22 27.23
CA SER A 63 -7.80 15.70 27.02
C SER A 63 -7.80 14.35 26.29
N SER A 64 -6.86 14.14 25.36
CA SER A 64 -6.69 12.87 24.65
C SER A 64 -6.06 11.78 25.53
N ALA A 65 -5.05 12.12 26.34
CA ALA A 65 -4.35 11.19 27.22
C ALA A 65 -5.20 10.75 28.43
N LEU A 66 -6.07 11.62 28.93
CA LEU A 66 -6.93 11.35 30.10
C LEU A 66 -8.32 10.82 29.74
N GLY A 67 -8.65 10.67 28.45
CA GLY A 67 -9.98 10.22 28.02
C GLY A 67 -11.13 11.14 28.44
N LEU A 68 -10.83 12.40 28.80
CA LEU A 68 -11.79 13.40 29.28
C LEU A 68 -12.43 14.23 28.15
N GLY A 69 -12.22 13.83 26.89
CA GLY A 69 -12.96 14.37 25.75
C GLY A 69 -14.41 13.89 25.76
N SER A 70 -15.30 14.65 26.40
CA SER A 70 -16.75 14.56 26.22
C SER A 70 -17.17 15.11 24.84
N GLY A 71 -16.73 14.45 23.78
CA GLY A 71 -17.18 14.72 22.42
C GLY A 71 -17.42 13.38 21.73
N THR A 72 -18.68 13.01 21.55
CA THR A 72 -19.07 12.10 20.47
C THR A 72 -18.35 12.56 19.21
N GLY A 73 -17.49 11.72 18.62
CA GLY A 73 -16.69 12.10 17.45
C GLY A 73 -17.57 12.83 16.44
N GLU A 74 -17.20 14.06 16.11
CA GLU A 74 -17.95 14.88 15.16
C GLU A 74 -18.05 14.07 13.85
N LYS A 75 -19.27 13.74 13.42
CA LYS A 75 -19.47 12.92 12.23
C LYS A 75 -18.84 13.65 11.04
N VAL A 76 -17.85 13.01 10.42
CA VAL A 76 -17.09 13.62 9.31
C VAL A 76 -17.91 13.57 8.02
N LEU A 77 -18.75 12.55 7.89
CA LEU A 77 -19.70 12.35 6.80
C LEU A 77 -21.13 12.47 7.34
N ASP A 78 -22.03 13.06 6.55
CA ASP A 78 -23.46 13.12 6.86
C ASP A 78 -24.06 11.71 7.03
N GLU A 79 -23.59 10.78 6.20
CA GLU A 79 -23.94 9.36 6.20
C GLU A 79 -22.73 8.49 5.85
N LEU A 80 -22.60 7.33 6.49
CA LEU A 80 -21.52 6.36 6.25
C LEU A 80 -21.85 5.46 5.06
N THR A 81 -22.09 6.07 3.91
CA THR A 81 -22.45 5.40 2.66
C THR A 81 -21.61 5.93 1.50
N LEU A 82 -21.67 5.25 0.36
CA LEU A 82 -21.00 5.74 -0.86
C LEU A 82 -21.56 7.10 -1.29
N ASP A 83 -22.86 7.34 -1.16
CA ASP A 83 -23.53 8.63 -1.37
C ASP A 83 -22.98 9.72 -0.44
N GLY A 84 -22.75 9.40 0.84
CA GLY A 84 -22.14 10.32 1.81
C GLY A 84 -20.72 10.72 1.42
N VAL A 85 -19.92 9.77 0.95
CA VAL A 85 -18.58 10.04 0.41
C VAL A 85 -18.66 10.90 -0.85
N ALA A 86 -19.58 10.60 -1.77
CA ALA A 86 -19.77 11.39 -2.99
C ALA A 86 -20.18 12.85 -2.67
N LYS A 87 -21.13 13.04 -1.74
CA LYS A 87 -21.51 14.38 -1.24
C LYS A 87 -20.32 15.11 -0.61
N TYR A 88 -19.51 14.43 0.19
CA TYR A 88 -18.28 15.01 0.75
C TYR A 88 -17.30 15.45 -0.35
N MET A 89 -17.09 14.63 -1.37
CA MET A 89 -16.26 14.99 -2.53
C MET A 89 -16.81 16.21 -3.29
N LEU A 90 -18.13 16.30 -3.46
CA LEU A 90 -18.79 17.44 -4.14
C LEU A 90 -18.83 18.72 -3.30
N SER A 91 -18.57 18.65 -1.98
CA SER A 91 -18.64 19.81 -1.08
C SER A 91 -17.56 20.88 -1.30
N GLY A 92 -16.51 20.56 -2.07
CA GLY A 92 -15.34 21.43 -2.26
C GLY A 92 -14.31 21.38 -1.12
N LYS A 93 -14.59 20.64 -0.04
CA LYS A 93 -13.64 20.39 1.06
C LYS A 93 -12.58 19.34 0.70
N CYS A 94 -12.93 18.37 -0.15
CA CYS A 94 -12.04 17.29 -0.57
C CYS A 94 -11.17 17.74 -1.76
N LYS A 95 -9.87 17.92 -1.54
CA LYS A 95 -8.93 18.37 -2.58
C LYS A 95 -7.72 17.44 -2.76
N ASN A 96 -7.37 16.69 -1.72
CA ASN A 96 -6.21 15.82 -1.67
C ASN A 96 -6.65 14.38 -1.41
N ILE A 97 -6.97 13.65 -2.48
CA ILE A 97 -7.34 12.24 -2.40
C ILE A 97 -6.09 11.38 -2.49
N ILE A 98 -5.90 10.49 -1.51
CA ILE A 98 -4.90 9.43 -1.60
C ILE A 98 -5.61 8.12 -1.93
N CYS A 99 -5.12 7.44 -2.97
CA CYS A 99 -5.53 6.08 -3.29
C CYS A 99 -4.51 5.09 -2.74
N MET A 100 -4.97 4.02 -2.10
CA MET A 100 -4.18 2.84 -1.78
C MET A 100 -4.71 1.66 -2.59
N ALA A 101 -3.88 1.08 -3.44
CA ALA A 101 -4.27 0.00 -4.35
C ALA A 101 -3.46 -1.28 -4.09
N GLY A 102 -4.11 -2.43 -4.24
CA GLY A 102 -3.46 -3.73 -4.28
C GLY A 102 -3.97 -4.60 -5.43
N ALA A 103 -3.61 -5.88 -5.42
CA ALA A 103 -3.79 -6.76 -6.57
C ALA A 103 -5.25 -6.91 -7.03
N GLY A 104 -6.22 -6.70 -6.15
CA GLY A 104 -7.65 -6.75 -6.45
C GLY A 104 -8.11 -5.74 -7.50
N ILE A 105 -7.36 -4.65 -7.74
CA ILE A 105 -7.69 -3.69 -8.81
C ILE A 105 -7.29 -4.19 -10.21
N SER A 106 -6.45 -5.22 -10.30
CA SER A 106 -5.90 -5.77 -11.55
C SER A 106 -6.50 -7.14 -11.93
N THR A 107 -7.35 -7.73 -11.08
CA THR A 107 -7.92 -9.06 -11.34
C THR A 107 -8.82 -9.10 -12.57
N SER A 108 -9.62 -8.05 -12.82
CA SER A 108 -10.44 -7.93 -14.03
C SER A 108 -9.63 -7.68 -15.30
N ALA A 109 -8.35 -7.29 -15.18
CA ALA A 109 -7.42 -7.24 -16.31
C ALA A 109 -6.90 -8.63 -16.71
N GLY A 110 -7.17 -9.68 -15.92
CA GLY A 110 -6.64 -11.03 -16.12
C GLY A 110 -5.34 -11.32 -15.38
N ILE A 111 -4.90 -10.40 -14.50
CA ILE A 111 -3.73 -10.62 -13.64
C ILE A 111 -4.22 -11.24 -12.32
N PRO A 112 -3.88 -12.49 -12.00
CA PRO A 112 -4.31 -13.12 -10.76
C PRO A 112 -3.74 -12.35 -9.56
N ASP A 113 -4.50 -12.27 -8.48
CA ASP A 113 -3.93 -11.82 -7.22
C ASP A 113 -2.95 -12.87 -6.66
N PHE A 114 -2.31 -12.58 -5.54
CA PHE A 114 -1.36 -13.54 -4.95
C PHE A 114 -2.05 -14.64 -4.15
N ARG A 115 -3.15 -14.32 -3.45
CA ARG A 115 -3.63 -15.09 -2.29
C ARG A 115 -4.98 -15.76 -2.47
N SER A 116 -5.76 -15.43 -3.51
CA SER A 116 -7.10 -15.99 -3.67
C SER A 116 -7.05 -17.51 -3.81
N PRO A 117 -7.86 -18.26 -3.03
CA PRO A 117 -7.90 -19.71 -3.14
C PRO A 117 -8.26 -20.17 -4.56
N GLY A 118 -7.48 -21.11 -5.11
CA GLY A 118 -7.74 -21.74 -6.41
C GLY A 118 -7.42 -20.91 -7.65
N THR A 119 -7.40 -19.58 -7.56
CA THR A 119 -7.12 -18.68 -8.71
C THR A 119 -5.87 -17.80 -8.52
N GLY A 120 -5.47 -17.57 -7.27
CA GLY A 120 -4.32 -16.77 -6.94
C GLY A 120 -3.00 -17.41 -7.38
N LEU A 121 -2.00 -16.57 -7.59
CA LEU A 121 -0.70 -16.95 -8.12
C LEU A 121 -0.07 -18.10 -7.34
N TYR A 122 -0.14 -18.07 -6.00
CA TYR A 122 0.40 -19.11 -5.13
C TYR A 122 -0.20 -20.51 -5.33
N ALA A 123 -1.45 -20.61 -5.81
CA ALA A 123 -2.07 -21.89 -6.11
C ALA A 123 -1.47 -22.57 -7.36
N ASN A 124 -0.85 -21.78 -8.25
CA ASN A 124 -0.35 -22.21 -9.56
C ASN A 124 1.18 -22.36 -9.64
N LEU A 125 1.90 -22.17 -8.52
CA LEU A 125 3.37 -22.24 -8.49
C LEU A 125 3.95 -23.65 -8.32
N GLN A 126 3.11 -24.69 -8.23
CA GLN A 126 3.57 -26.07 -7.98
C GLN A 126 4.59 -26.56 -9.03
N LYS A 127 4.49 -26.07 -10.27
CA LYS A 127 5.41 -26.38 -11.38
C LYS A 127 6.86 -25.96 -11.14
N TYR A 128 7.10 -25.03 -10.20
CA TYR A 128 8.43 -24.48 -9.92
C TYR A 128 9.19 -25.21 -8.81
N ASN A 129 8.61 -26.27 -8.22
CA ASN A 129 9.23 -27.07 -7.15
C ASN A 129 9.82 -26.23 -6.00
N LEU A 130 9.06 -25.22 -5.57
CA LEU A 130 9.46 -24.28 -4.53
C LEU A 130 9.32 -24.91 -3.12
N PRO A 131 10.15 -24.52 -2.14
CA PRO A 131 10.00 -24.98 -0.76
C PRO A 131 8.70 -24.49 -0.11
N ASN A 132 8.22 -23.32 -0.53
CA ASN A 132 6.90 -22.77 -0.23
C ASN A 132 6.53 -21.75 -1.33
N PRO A 133 5.24 -21.37 -1.49
CA PRO A 133 4.82 -20.47 -2.57
C PRO A 133 5.45 -19.07 -2.50
N GLU A 134 5.82 -18.59 -1.30
CA GLU A 134 6.37 -17.26 -1.09
C GLU A 134 7.85 -17.17 -1.47
N ALA A 135 8.56 -18.30 -1.52
CA ALA A 135 10.00 -18.39 -1.79
C ALA A 135 10.41 -17.74 -3.13
N ILE A 136 9.55 -17.81 -4.15
CA ILE A 136 9.81 -17.17 -5.45
C ILE A 136 9.97 -15.65 -5.35
N PHE A 137 9.42 -15.04 -4.30
CA PHE A 137 9.49 -13.61 -4.00
C PHE A 137 10.40 -13.30 -2.80
N GLN A 138 11.20 -14.25 -2.31
CA GLN A 138 12.20 -14.00 -1.26
C GLN A 138 13.56 -13.68 -1.88
N ILE A 139 14.21 -12.60 -1.42
CA ILE A 139 15.44 -12.11 -2.04
C ILE A 139 16.60 -13.12 -1.97
N ASP A 140 16.70 -13.85 -0.86
CA ASP A 140 17.79 -14.82 -0.66
C ASP A 140 17.60 -16.07 -1.52
N TYR A 141 16.35 -16.48 -1.75
CA TYR A 141 16.03 -17.56 -2.68
C TYR A 141 16.30 -17.11 -4.12
N PHE A 142 15.84 -15.92 -4.52
CA PHE A 142 16.05 -15.37 -5.87
C PHE A 142 17.54 -15.26 -6.25
N LYS A 143 18.41 -14.87 -5.31
CA LYS A 143 19.85 -14.79 -5.57
C LYS A 143 20.50 -16.15 -5.88
N GLN A 144 19.94 -17.23 -5.34
CA GLN A 144 20.43 -18.61 -5.53
C GLN A 144 19.74 -19.32 -6.70
N HIS A 145 18.44 -19.08 -6.86
CA HIS A 145 17.55 -19.71 -7.83
C HIS A 145 16.69 -18.63 -8.52
N PRO A 146 17.27 -17.82 -9.43
CA PRO A 146 16.53 -16.78 -10.13
C PRO A 146 15.58 -17.31 -11.21
N GLU A 147 15.80 -18.55 -11.68
CA GLU A 147 15.10 -19.14 -12.82
C GLU A 147 13.58 -19.20 -12.63
N PRO A 148 13.03 -19.65 -11.49
CA PRO A 148 11.59 -19.68 -11.27
C PRO A 148 10.94 -18.30 -11.40
N PHE A 149 11.58 -17.27 -10.84
CA PHE A 149 11.08 -15.90 -10.92
C PHE A 149 11.04 -15.40 -12.37
N PHE A 150 12.10 -15.62 -13.15
CA PHE A 150 12.13 -15.13 -14.53
C PHE A 150 11.18 -15.91 -15.46
N ALA A 151 11.02 -17.22 -15.24
CA ALA A 151 10.00 -18.00 -15.91
C ALA A 151 8.60 -17.47 -15.61
N LEU A 152 8.33 -17.13 -14.34
CA LEU A 152 7.06 -16.52 -13.95
C LEU A 152 6.89 -15.10 -14.52
N ALA A 153 7.94 -14.28 -14.52
CA ALA A 153 7.91 -12.93 -15.07
C ALA A 153 7.59 -12.92 -16.57
N LYS A 154 8.02 -13.95 -17.31
CA LYS A 154 7.66 -14.14 -18.73
C LYS A 154 6.14 -14.33 -18.91
N GLU A 155 5.51 -15.08 -18.01
CA GLU A 155 4.06 -15.35 -18.03
C GLU A 155 3.23 -14.11 -17.66
N LEU A 156 3.80 -13.19 -16.89
CA LEU A 156 3.12 -11.99 -16.36
C LEU A 156 3.58 -10.68 -17.02
N TYR A 157 4.31 -10.75 -18.14
CA TYR A 157 5.04 -9.59 -18.65
C TYR A 157 4.13 -8.40 -19.06
N PRO A 158 4.49 -7.15 -18.70
CA PRO A 158 3.71 -5.96 -19.06
C PRO A 158 3.44 -5.82 -20.58
N GLY A 159 2.24 -5.33 -20.93
CA GLY A 159 1.79 -5.16 -22.32
C GLY A 159 0.84 -6.25 -22.83
N GLN A 160 0.67 -7.33 -22.08
CA GLN A 160 -0.40 -8.32 -22.33
C GLN A 160 -1.74 -7.91 -21.72
N PHE A 161 -1.72 -6.99 -20.76
CA PHE A 161 -2.87 -6.62 -19.94
C PHE A 161 -3.23 -5.15 -20.14
N LYS A 162 -4.51 -4.83 -19.99
CA LYS A 162 -5.04 -3.47 -20.10
C LYS A 162 -5.45 -2.97 -18.71
N PRO A 163 -5.26 -1.68 -18.40
CA PRO A 163 -5.75 -1.11 -17.16
C PRO A 163 -7.27 -1.29 -17.02
N THR A 164 -7.71 -1.51 -15.79
CA THR A 164 -9.12 -1.72 -15.44
C THR A 164 -9.86 -0.40 -15.27
N ILE A 165 -11.18 -0.46 -15.04
CA ILE A 165 -11.99 0.73 -14.77
C ILE A 165 -11.48 1.44 -13.51
N CYS A 166 -11.08 0.67 -12.50
CA CYS A 166 -10.47 1.21 -11.28
C CYS A 166 -9.19 2.02 -11.53
N HIS A 167 -8.31 1.56 -12.44
CA HIS A 167 -7.09 2.30 -12.80
C HIS A 167 -7.41 3.65 -13.44
N TYR A 168 -8.33 3.66 -14.40
CA TYR A 168 -8.75 4.89 -15.04
C TYR A 168 -9.61 5.78 -14.15
N PHE A 169 -10.31 5.25 -13.14
CA PHE A 169 -10.94 6.06 -12.11
C PHE A 169 -9.88 6.90 -11.38
N MET A 170 -8.75 6.30 -11.00
CA MET A 170 -7.61 7.06 -10.43
C MET A 170 -7.06 8.10 -11.43
N LYS A 171 -6.99 7.77 -12.72
CA LYS A 171 -6.65 8.75 -13.77
C LYS A 171 -7.65 9.90 -13.86
N LEU A 172 -8.95 9.64 -13.69
CA LEU A 172 -9.98 10.69 -13.65
C LEU A 172 -9.84 11.58 -12.41
N LEU A 173 -9.45 11.02 -11.26
CA LEU A 173 -9.10 11.82 -10.08
C LEU A 173 -7.95 12.78 -10.38
N LYS A 174 -6.90 12.30 -11.08
CA LYS A 174 -5.79 13.13 -11.55
C LYS A 174 -6.26 14.23 -12.49
N ASP A 175 -7.03 13.88 -13.52
CA ASP A 175 -7.54 14.83 -14.52
C ASP A 175 -8.43 15.93 -13.92
N LYS A 176 -9.09 15.63 -12.81
CA LYS A 176 -9.92 16.57 -12.06
C LYS A 176 -9.17 17.36 -11.00
N GLY A 177 -7.85 17.14 -10.86
CA GLY A 177 -7.01 17.81 -9.88
C GLY A 177 -7.29 17.39 -8.43
N LEU A 178 -7.90 16.22 -8.22
CA LEU A 178 -8.24 15.70 -6.90
C LEU A 178 -7.22 14.67 -6.38
N LEU A 179 -6.51 13.97 -7.27
CA LEU A 179 -5.53 12.97 -6.87
C LEU A 179 -4.28 13.64 -6.28
N LYS A 180 -4.03 13.39 -5.00
CA LYS A 180 -2.76 13.73 -4.35
C LYS A 180 -1.68 12.70 -4.64
N ARG A 181 -2.03 11.41 -4.46
CA ARG A 181 -1.11 10.29 -4.70
C ARG A 181 -1.87 8.97 -4.83
N CYS A 182 -1.35 8.06 -5.64
CA CYS A 182 -1.65 6.64 -5.63
C CYS A 182 -0.46 5.89 -5.02
N TYR A 183 -0.70 5.20 -3.92
CA TYR A 183 0.21 4.21 -3.33
C TYR A 183 -0.25 2.83 -3.80
N THR A 184 0.57 2.14 -4.59
CA THR A 184 0.23 0.81 -5.10
C THR A 184 1.16 -0.26 -4.55
N GLN A 185 0.59 -1.42 -4.21
CA GLN A 185 1.33 -2.65 -3.91
C GLN A 185 1.64 -3.46 -5.18
N ASN A 186 1.04 -3.08 -6.31
CA ASN A 186 1.15 -3.81 -7.55
C ASN A 186 2.48 -3.49 -8.22
N ILE A 187 2.94 -4.45 -9.01
CA ILE A 187 4.16 -4.35 -9.83
C ILE A 187 3.83 -4.43 -11.32
N ASP A 188 2.56 -4.65 -11.69
CA ASP A 188 2.11 -4.87 -13.07
C ASP A 188 2.20 -3.63 -13.98
N THR A 189 2.45 -2.45 -13.42
CA THR A 189 2.61 -1.15 -14.10
C THR A 189 1.35 -0.60 -14.77
N LEU A 190 0.17 -1.17 -14.52
CA LEU A 190 -1.08 -0.73 -15.16
C LEU A 190 -1.49 0.70 -14.76
N GLU A 191 -1.06 1.20 -13.60
CA GLU A 191 -1.23 2.62 -13.22
C GLU A 191 -0.51 3.55 -14.20
N ARG A 192 0.71 3.18 -14.63
CA ARG A 192 1.49 3.95 -15.62
C ARG A 192 0.84 3.89 -17.00
N VAL A 193 0.36 2.72 -17.39
CA VAL A 193 -0.37 2.55 -18.66
C VAL A 193 -1.67 3.37 -18.67
N ALA A 194 -2.35 3.51 -17.52
CA ALA A 194 -3.50 4.38 -17.36
C ALA A 194 -3.14 5.89 -17.33
N GLY A 195 -1.86 6.25 -17.31
CA GLY A 195 -1.36 7.62 -17.33
C GLY A 195 -1.13 8.26 -15.95
N LEU A 196 -0.88 7.46 -14.91
CA LEU A 196 -0.34 7.92 -13.63
C LEU A 196 1.18 7.76 -13.61
N GLU A 197 1.91 8.84 -13.46
CA GLU A 197 3.38 8.80 -13.52
C GLU A 197 4.03 9.86 -12.64
N GLY A 198 5.36 9.75 -12.48
CA GLY A 198 6.14 10.73 -11.75
C GLY A 198 5.60 10.99 -10.35
N ASN A 199 5.06 12.18 -10.11
CA ASN A 199 4.53 12.58 -8.81
C ASN A 199 3.17 11.96 -8.46
N ASP A 200 2.42 11.36 -9.38
CA ASP A 200 1.14 10.77 -8.96
C ASP A 200 1.32 9.44 -8.22
N LEU A 201 2.43 8.74 -8.45
CA LEU A 201 2.56 7.31 -8.13
C LEU A 201 3.66 7.04 -7.12
N ILE A 202 3.36 6.14 -6.18
CA ILE A 202 4.30 5.50 -5.26
C ILE A 202 4.12 3.98 -5.41
N GLU A 203 5.04 3.38 -6.14
CA GLU A 203 5.14 1.92 -6.30
C GLU A 203 5.81 1.34 -5.04
N ALA A 204 5.00 1.03 -4.02
CA ALA A 204 5.48 0.65 -2.70
C ALA A 204 6.29 -0.65 -2.74
N HIS A 205 5.89 -1.60 -3.59
CA HIS A 205 6.64 -2.84 -3.83
C HIS A 205 7.49 -2.79 -5.10
N GLY A 206 7.86 -1.58 -5.53
CA GLY A 206 8.75 -1.38 -6.67
C GLY A 206 8.07 -1.64 -8.01
N THR A 207 8.87 -1.78 -9.07
CA THR A 207 8.37 -1.74 -10.46
C THR A 207 9.17 -2.64 -11.39
N PHE A 208 8.51 -3.16 -12.44
CA PHE A 208 9.20 -3.79 -13.57
C PHE A 208 9.77 -2.76 -14.56
N TYR A 209 9.39 -1.49 -14.45
CA TYR A 209 9.75 -0.46 -15.43
C TYR A 209 11.26 -0.21 -15.53
N THR A 210 11.99 -0.39 -14.43
CA THR A 210 13.45 -0.29 -14.36
C THR A 210 14.03 -1.54 -13.69
N SER A 211 15.30 -1.80 -13.95
CA SER A 211 16.03 -2.93 -13.40
C SER A 211 17.45 -2.53 -13.06
N HIS A 212 18.03 -3.08 -11.99
CA HIS A 212 19.40 -2.76 -11.58
C HIS A 212 20.26 -4.01 -11.43
N CYS A 213 21.54 -3.85 -11.76
CA CYS A 213 22.56 -4.80 -11.34
C CYS A 213 22.56 -4.94 -9.81
N VAL A 214 22.51 -6.18 -9.31
CA VAL A 214 22.49 -6.46 -7.86
C VAL A 214 23.84 -6.17 -7.19
N SER A 215 24.93 -6.07 -7.96
CA SER A 215 26.25 -5.74 -7.41
C SER A 215 26.26 -4.32 -6.86
N PHE A 216 26.59 -4.19 -5.57
CA PHE A 216 26.64 -2.93 -4.84
C PHE A 216 27.63 -1.93 -5.44
N CYS A 217 28.76 -2.40 -5.98
CA CYS A 217 29.77 -1.54 -6.61
C CYS A 217 29.44 -1.17 -8.06
N CYS A 218 28.37 -1.71 -8.64
CA CYS A 218 27.99 -1.46 -10.03
C CYS A 218 26.69 -0.68 -10.16
N ARG A 219 25.58 -1.25 -9.66
CA ARG A 219 24.23 -0.66 -9.73
C ARG A 219 23.86 -0.06 -11.10
N LYS A 220 24.37 -0.63 -12.20
CA LYS A 220 23.96 -0.19 -13.55
C LYS A 220 22.46 -0.43 -13.73
N GLU A 221 21.75 0.61 -14.15
CA GLU A 221 20.34 0.58 -14.54
C GLU A 221 20.17 -0.01 -15.94
N TYR A 222 19.07 -0.73 -16.14
CA TYR A 222 18.61 -1.30 -17.40
C TYR A 222 17.13 -0.99 -17.58
N SER A 223 16.73 -0.73 -18.84
CA SER A 223 15.34 -0.42 -19.19
C SER A 223 14.45 -1.67 -19.20
N LEU A 224 13.13 -1.43 -19.16
CA LEU A 224 12.12 -2.47 -19.38
C LEU A 224 12.40 -3.28 -20.66
N ASP A 225 12.68 -2.62 -21.78
CA ASP A 225 12.91 -3.29 -23.07
C ASP A 225 14.13 -4.23 -23.04
N TRP A 226 15.23 -3.81 -22.39
CA TRP A 226 16.39 -4.67 -22.21
C TRP A 226 16.05 -5.90 -21.38
N MET A 227 15.30 -5.71 -20.29
CA MET A 227 14.85 -6.80 -19.42
C MET A 227 13.89 -7.74 -20.16
N LYS A 228 13.02 -7.19 -21.02
CA LYS A 228 12.10 -7.94 -21.88
C LYS A 228 12.86 -8.88 -22.80
N GLU A 229 13.85 -8.36 -23.52
CA GLU A 229 14.66 -9.14 -24.45
C GLU A 229 15.26 -10.36 -23.76
N LYS A 230 15.84 -10.18 -22.56
CA LYS A 230 16.43 -11.26 -21.77
C LYS A 230 15.40 -12.30 -21.31
N ILE A 231 14.29 -11.85 -20.73
CA ILE A 231 13.23 -12.74 -20.24
C ILE A 231 12.61 -13.55 -21.38
N PHE A 232 12.34 -12.93 -22.53
CA PHE A 232 11.71 -13.65 -23.66
C PHE A 232 12.67 -14.58 -24.40
N ALA A 233 13.97 -14.32 -24.35
CA ALA A 233 15.03 -15.21 -24.83
C ALA A 233 15.34 -16.38 -23.87
N ASP A 234 14.62 -16.50 -22.74
CA ASP A 234 14.88 -17.48 -21.68
C ASP A 234 16.31 -17.36 -21.10
N GLU A 235 16.88 -16.16 -21.14
CA GLU A 235 18.19 -15.83 -20.59
C GLU A 235 18.06 -15.25 -19.19
N ILE A 236 18.89 -15.73 -18.25
CA ILE A 236 19.00 -15.09 -16.93
C ILE A 236 19.72 -13.75 -17.09
N PRO A 237 19.09 -12.61 -16.75
CA PRO A 237 19.68 -11.29 -16.98
C PRO A 237 20.98 -11.09 -16.21
N LYS A 238 22.08 -10.87 -16.92
CA LYS A 238 23.41 -10.57 -16.35
C LYS A 238 23.87 -9.18 -16.76
N CYS A 239 24.57 -8.52 -15.86
CA CYS A 239 25.06 -7.16 -16.06
C CYS A 239 26.20 -7.16 -17.07
N GLU A 240 26.08 -6.36 -18.12
CA GLU A 240 27.08 -6.19 -19.18
C GLU A 240 28.43 -5.63 -18.67
N LYS A 241 28.46 -5.01 -17.47
CA LYS A 241 29.69 -4.46 -16.88
C LYS A 241 30.43 -5.42 -15.95
N CYS A 242 29.72 -6.24 -15.19
CA CYS A 242 30.33 -7.02 -14.10
C CYS A 242 29.79 -8.46 -13.99
N SER A 243 28.97 -8.90 -14.94
CA SER A 243 28.38 -10.24 -15.04
C SER A 243 27.54 -10.69 -13.83
N SER A 244 27.29 -9.81 -12.87
CA SER A 244 26.38 -10.06 -11.75
C SER A 244 24.94 -10.06 -12.22
N LEU A 245 24.03 -10.66 -11.44
CA LEU A 245 22.61 -10.70 -11.76
C LEU A 245 22.02 -9.28 -11.93
N VAL A 246 21.08 -9.11 -12.85
CA VAL A 246 20.24 -7.91 -12.97
C VAL A 246 18.85 -8.29 -12.48
N LYS A 247 18.30 -7.50 -11.55
CA LYS A 247 16.99 -7.72 -10.96
C LYS A 247 16.06 -6.56 -11.34
N PRO A 248 14.79 -6.82 -11.70
CA PRO A 248 13.77 -5.78 -11.75
C PRO A 248 13.68 -5.03 -10.40
N ASP A 249 13.35 -3.75 -10.44
CA ASP A 249 13.27 -2.92 -9.24
C ASP A 249 12.00 -3.16 -8.41
N ILE A 250 11.52 -4.40 -8.39
CA ILE A 250 10.47 -4.88 -7.48
C ILE A 250 11.06 -5.18 -6.10
N VAL A 251 10.29 -5.03 -5.04
CA VAL A 251 10.70 -5.31 -3.67
C VAL A 251 10.37 -6.75 -3.34
N PHE A 252 11.40 -7.58 -3.18
CA PHE A 252 11.25 -8.95 -2.69
C PHE A 252 11.07 -8.94 -1.16
N PHE A 253 10.48 -10.00 -0.61
CA PHE A 253 10.50 -10.23 0.83
C PHE A 253 11.94 -10.29 1.33
N GLY A 254 12.23 -9.53 2.39
CA GLY A 254 13.56 -9.32 2.93
C GLY A 254 14.27 -8.05 2.41
N GLU A 255 13.69 -7.35 1.43
CA GLU A 255 14.19 -6.03 0.97
C GLU A 255 13.43 -4.88 1.65
N ASN A 256 14.11 -3.74 1.78
CA ASN A 256 13.49 -2.50 2.24
C ASN A 256 12.61 -1.91 1.14
N LEU A 257 11.47 -1.32 1.53
CA LEU A 257 10.67 -0.52 0.62
C LEU A 257 11.46 0.71 0.13
N PRO A 258 11.10 1.29 -1.03
CA PRO A 258 11.82 2.44 -1.58
C PRO A 258 11.80 3.63 -0.62
N VAL A 259 12.90 4.38 -0.51
CA VAL A 259 12.99 5.60 0.34
C VAL A 259 11.86 6.60 0.03
N ARG A 260 11.46 6.67 -1.24
CA ARG A 260 10.35 7.50 -1.71
C ARG A 260 9.02 7.17 -1.01
N PHE A 261 8.78 5.91 -0.64
CA PHE A 261 7.61 5.50 0.13
C PHE A 261 7.56 6.22 1.49
N PHE A 262 8.66 6.15 2.25
CA PHE A 262 8.74 6.71 3.60
C PHE A 262 8.74 8.25 3.62
N THR A 263 9.40 8.87 2.66
CA THR A 263 9.43 10.34 2.53
C THR A 263 8.08 10.88 2.11
N SER A 264 7.44 10.27 1.10
CA SER A 264 6.14 10.72 0.60
C SER A 264 5.03 10.49 1.63
N MET A 265 5.05 9.37 2.37
CA MET A 265 3.99 9.09 3.35
C MET A 265 3.94 10.15 4.46
N LYS A 266 5.10 10.65 4.91
CA LYS A 266 5.19 11.70 5.94
C LYS A 266 4.61 13.02 5.45
N MET A 267 4.73 13.32 4.15
CA MET A 267 4.24 14.56 3.56
C MET A 267 2.76 14.49 3.13
N ASP A 268 2.33 13.35 2.61
CA ASP A 268 1.03 13.21 1.94
C ASP A 268 -0.10 12.97 2.96
N PHE A 269 0.07 12.02 3.88
CA PHE A 269 -1.02 11.53 4.73
C PHE A 269 -1.59 12.56 5.72
N PRO A 270 -0.78 13.45 6.35
CA PRO A 270 -1.32 14.52 7.19
C PRO A 270 -2.21 15.52 6.45
N ARG A 271 -2.09 15.60 5.11
CA ARG A 271 -2.84 16.51 4.23
C ARG A 271 -3.91 15.80 3.42
N CYS A 272 -4.17 14.52 3.71
CA CYS A 272 -5.17 13.72 3.03
C CYS A 272 -6.57 14.16 3.46
N ASP A 273 -7.41 14.52 2.49
CA ASP A 273 -8.81 14.89 2.73
C ASP A 273 -9.74 13.69 2.59
N LEU A 274 -9.36 12.69 1.79
CA LEU A 274 -10.09 11.43 1.62
C LEU A 274 -9.11 10.31 1.25
N LEU A 275 -9.15 9.21 1.99
CA LEU A 275 -8.41 8.00 1.65
C LEU A 275 -9.34 7.03 0.93
N ILE A 276 -8.97 6.57 -0.26
CA ILE A 276 -9.69 5.53 -1.00
C ILE A 276 -8.80 4.29 -1.07
N VAL A 277 -9.19 3.23 -0.39
CA VAL A 277 -8.48 1.94 -0.36
C VAL A 277 -9.21 0.96 -1.28
N MET A 278 -8.50 0.37 -2.23
CA MET A 278 -9.10 -0.44 -3.29
C MET A 278 -8.33 -1.75 -3.50
N GLY A 279 -9.06 -2.87 -3.56
CA GLY A 279 -8.51 -4.14 -4.00
C GLY A 279 -7.31 -4.66 -3.20
N THR A 280 -7.26 -4.41 -1.88
CA THR A 280 -6.18 -4.90 -1.02
C THR A 280 -6.74 -5.55 0.24
N SER A 281 -6.08 -6.61 0.70
CA SER A 281 -6.38 -7.28 1.97
C SER A 281 -5.70 -6.65 3.18
N LEU A 282 -4.89 -5.60 2.98
CA LEU A 282 -4.16 -4.88 4.05
C LEU A 282 -3.41 -5.80 5.02
N GLN A 283 -2.83 -6.90 4.53
CA GLN A 283 -2.06 -7.84 5.35
C GLN A 283 -0.54 -7.58 5.35
N VAL A 284 -0.04 -6.80 4.38
CA VAL A 284 1.40 -6.61 4.18
C VAL A 284 1.84 -5.29 4.81
N GLN A 285 2.73 -5.38 5.79
CA GLN A 285 3.38 -4.21 6.39
C GLN A 285 4.63 -3.78 5.60
N PRO A 286 5.00 -2.49 5.61
CA PRO A 286 4.36 -1.38 6.34
C PRO A 286 3.14 -0.77 5.61
N PHE A 287 2.80 -1.24 4.41
CA PHE A 287 1.74 -0.66 3.58
C PHE A 287 0.38 -0.63 4.28
N ALA A 288 0.00 -1.71 4.95
CA ALA A 288 -1.25 -1.80 5.69
C ALA A 288 -1.40 -0.72 6.77
N SER A 289 -0.31 -0.32 7.43
CA SER A 289 -0.33 0.70 8.48
C SER A 289 -0.68 2.10 7.98
N LEU A 290 -0.58 2.37 6.66
CA LEU A 290 -0.85 3.69 6.09
C LEU A 290 -2.27 4.17 6.35
N VAL A 291 -3.24 3.27 6.49
CA VAL A 291 -4.64 3.61 6.79
C VAL A 291 -4.80 4.34 8.13
N SER A 292 -3.81 4.21 9.03
CA SER A 292 -3.77 4.87 10.34
C SER A 292 -3.06 6.22 10.33
N LYS A 293 -2.39 6.58 9.21
CA LYS A 293 -1.57 7.79 9.11
C LYS A 293 -2.34 9.04 8.67
N VAL A 294 -3.60 8.88 8.24
CA VAL A 294 -4.48 10.01 7.95
C VAL A 294 -5.01 10.66 9.23
N SER A 295 -5.36 11.95 9.15
CA SER A 295 -6.01 12.69 10.24
C SER A 295 -7.25 11.98 10.77
N ARG A 296 -7.59 12.16 12.05
CA ARG A 296 -8.84 11.66 12.66
C ARG A 296 -10.08 12.11 11.88
N ASN A 297 -10.04 13.29 11.26
CA ASN A 297 -11.16 13.86 10.51
C ASN A 297 -11.11 13.56 9.01
N CYS A 298 -10.21 12.68 8.54
CA CYS A 298 -10.18 12.24 7.14
C CYS A 298 -11.11 11.02 6.98
N PRO A 299 -12.16 11.08 6.15
CA PRO A 299 -12.92 9.91 5.76
C PRO A 299 -12.04 8.86 5.06
N ARG A 300 -12.40 7.59 5.22
CA ARG A 300 -11.76 6.48 4.52
C ARG A 300 -12.82 5.63 3.84
N LEU A 301 -12.69 5.44 2.53
CA LEU A 301 -13.55 4.57 1.73
C LEU A 301 -12.77 3.30 1.37
N LEU A 302 -13.30 2.13 1.69
CA LEU A 302 -12.85 0.84 1.20
C LEU A 302 -13.75 0.41 0.03
N ILE A 303 -13.18 0.15 -1.15
CA ILE A 303 -13.84 -0.54 -2.26
C ILE A 303 -13.16 -1.89 -2.44
N ASN A 304 -13.79 -2.96 -1.97
CA ASN A 304 -13.17 -4.28 -2.01
C ASN A 304 -14.24 -5.37 -1.95
N MET A 305 -13.89 -6.59 -2.37
CA MET A 305 -14.81 -7.74 -2.31
C MET A 305 -15.16 -8.15 -0.87
N GLU A 306 -14.33 -7.78 0.09
CA GLU A 306 -14.47 -8.13 1.51
C GLU A 306 -13.99 -6.96 2.39
N LYS A 307 -14.52 -6.85 3.61
CA LYS A 307 -14.01 -5.87 4.60
C LYS A 307 -12.59 -6.23 4.99
N THR A 308 -11.75 -5.21 5.16
CA THR A 308 -10.35 -5.40 5.55
C THR A 308 -9.82 -4.21 6.37
N GLY A 309 -8.67 -4.41 7.01
CA GLY A 309 -7.99 -3.39 7.80
C GLY A 309 -8.72 -3.02 9.08
N GLN A 310 -9.72 -3.81 9.50
CA GLN A 310 -10.45 -3.55 10.73
C GLN A 310 -9.50 -3.59 11.93
N ALA A 311 -9.72 -2.69 12.88
CA ALA A 311 -8.93 -2.68 14.10
C ALA A 311 -9.11 -4.01 14.84
N ASP A 312 -8.01 -4.65 15.23
CA ASP A 312 -8.08 -5.73 16.20
C ASP A 312 -8.60 -5.15 17.53
N PRO A 313 -9.71 -5.66 18.09
CA PRO A 313 -10.31 -5.10 19.29
C PRO A 313 -9.36 -5.08 20.50
N MET A 314 -8.46 -6.06 20.61
CA MET A 314 -7.48 -6.17 21.69
C MET A 314 -6.39 -5.10 21.55
N LEU A 315 -5.86 -4.90 20.33
CA LEU A 315 -4.88 -3.85 20.06
C LEU A 315 -5.49 -2.44 20.18
N GLY A 316 -6.75 -2.29 19.79
CA GLY A 316 -7.51 -1.05 19.97
C GLY A 316 -7.65 -0.65 21.44
N MET A 317 -7.94 -1.61 22.33
CA MET A 317 -8.08 -1.39 23.77
C MET A 317 -6.77 -0.96 24.44
N LEU A 318 -5.63 -1.37 23.89
CA LEU A 318 -4.29 -0.97 24.37
C LEU A 318 -3.80 0.37 23.80
N GLY A 319 -4.65 1.11 23.08
CA GLY A 319 -4.30 2.40 22.48
C GLY A 319 -3.55 2.31 21.15
N PHE A 320 -3.35 1.09 20.62
CA PHE A 320 -2.67 0.83 19.34
C PHE A 320 -3.66 0.70 18.16
N GLY A 321 -4.90 1.16 18.32
CA GLY A 321 -6.02 0.99 17.39
C GLY A 321 -5.99 1.91 16.16
N GLY A 322 -5.15 1.58 15.18
CA GLY A 322 -5.06 2.30 13.90
C GLY A 322 -5.96 1.79 12.76
N GLY A 323 -6.81 0.80 13.00
CA GLY A 323 -7.60 0.15 11.96
C GLY A 323 -8.83 0.94 11.48
N MET A 324 -9.60 0.33 10.60
CA MET A 324 -10.91 0.82 10.13
C MET A 324 -12.04 0.31 11.03
N ASP A 325 -13.09 1.12 11.16
CA ASP A 325 -14.32 0.81 11.90
C ASP A 325 -15.54 1.17 11.06
N PHE A 326 -16.11 0.15 10.41
CA PHE A 326 -17.25 0.30 9.51
C PHE A 326 -18.61 0.12 10.18
N ASP A 327 -18.65 -0.60 11.31
CA ASP A 327 -19.88 -1.22 11.81
C ASP A 327 -20.19 -0.92 13.28
N SER A 328 -19.22 -0.44 14.07
CA SER A 328 -19.50 -0.15 15.47
C SER A 328 -20.39 1.08 15.63
N ASP A 329 -21.08 1.19 16.76
CA ASP A 329 -21.88 2.38 17.10
C ASP A 329 -21.03 3.67 17.21
N LYS A 330 -19.69 3.52 17.24
CA LYS A 330 -18.72 4.62 17.27
C LYS A 330 -18.16 4.95 15.89
N ALA A 331 -18.53 4.21 14.84
CA ALA A 331 -18.10 4.47 13.48
C ALA A 331 -18.55 5.88 13.05
N TYR A 332 -17.63 6.66 12.50
CA TYR A 332 -17.87 8.08 12.21
C TYR A 332 -17.25 8.59 10.89
N ARG A 333 -16.41 7.79 10.24
CA ARG A 333 -15.62 8.22 9.07
C ARG A 333 -15.28 7.14 8.05
N ASP A 334 -15.49 5.86 8.36
CA ASP A 334 -15.10 4.76 7.49
C ASP A 334 -16.33 4.18 6.77
N VAL A 335 -16.19 3.97 5.47
CA VAL A 335 -17.24 3.41 4.61
C VAL A 335 -16.67 2.21 3.88
N ALA A 336 -17.42 1.11 3.83
CA ALA A 336 -17.07 -0.07 3.03
C ALA A 336 -18.09 -0.29 1.91
N GLN A 337 -17.65 -0.12 0.67
CA GLN A 337 -18.36 -0.52 -0.53
C GLN A 337 -17.92 -1.93 -0.91
N ILE A 338 -18.77 -2.92 -0.59
CA ILE A 338 -18.48 -4.33 -0.85
C ILE A 338 -18.92 -4.71 -2.26
N SER A 339 -17.97 -4.69 -3.20
CA SER A 339 -18.18 -4.96 -4.62
C SER A 339 -16.86 -5.29 -5.31
N THR A 340 -16.90 -5.57 -6.61
CA THR A 340 -15.68 -5.49 -7.43
C THR A 340 -15.16 -4.05 -7.39
N CYS A 341 -13.85 -3.88 -7.62
CA CYS A 341 -13.24 -2.54 -7.68
C CYS A 341 -13.80 -1.72 -8.83
N ASP A 342 -14.06 -2.36 -9.98
CA ASP A 342 -14.62 -1.71 -11.16
C ASP A 342 -16.05 -1.22 -10.91
N ASP A 343 -16.92 -2.06 -10.35
CA ASP A 343 -18.31 -1.67 -10.04
C ASP A 343 -18.38 -0.57 -8.98
N GLY A 344 -17.55 -0.65 -7.95
CA GLY A 344 -17.51 0.38 -6.89
C GLY A 344 -17.00 1.72 -7.41
N CYS A 345 -16.00 1.71 -8.29
CA CYS A 345 -15.51 2.93 -8.95
C CYS A 345 -16.55 3.52 -9.91
N LEU A 346 -17.27 2.68 -10.67
CA LEU A 346 -18.37 3.12 -11.52
C LEU A 346 -19.50 3.76 -10.70
N ALA A 347 -19.93 3.09 -9.62
CA ALA A 347 -20.98 3.61 -8.75
C ALA A 347 -20.61 4.96 -8.13
N LEU A 348 -19.37 5.09 -7.63
CA LEU A 348 -18.89 6.37 -7.10
C LEU A 348 -18.84 7.44 -8.18
N ALA A 349 -18.35 7.11 -9.37
CA ALA A 349 -18.27 8.07 -10.46
C ALA A 349 -19.65 8.51 -10.97
N ASP A 350 -20.64 7.62 -11.00
CA ASP A 350 -22.02 7.94 -11.35
C ASP A 350 -22.63 8.92 -10.33
N LEU A 351 -22.41 8.68 -9.02
CA LEU A 351 -22.83 9.61 -7.95
C LEU A 351 -22.18 10.99 -8.08
N LEU A 352 -20.95 11.05 -8.59
CA LEU A 352 -20.22 12.29 -8.86
C LEU A 352 -20.63 12.95 -10.18
N GLY A 353 -21.53 12.34 -10.96
CA GLY A 353 -21.93 12.81 -12.29
C GLY A 353 -20.80 12.71 -13.33
N TRP A 354 -19.82 11.85 -13.10
CA TRP A 354 -18.70 11.64 -14.02
C TRP A 354 -19.10 10.61 -15.06
N LYS A 355 -19.20 11.02 -16.32
CA LYS A 355 -19.46 10.10 -17.44
C LYS A 355 -18.25 9.21 -17.70
N VAL A 356 -18.07 8.17 -16.89
CA VAL A 356 -16.99 7.20 -17.06
C VAL A 356 -17.15 6.51 -18.41
N ASN A 357 -18.35 6.02 -18.75
CA ASN A 357 -18.56 5.16 -19.93
C ASN A 357 -18.12 5.73 -21.29
N GLN A 358 -18.18 7.05 -21.56
CA GLN A 358 -17.79 7.59 -22.88
C GLN A 358 -16.30 7.91 -22.97
N LYS A 359 -15.70 8.51 -21.95
CA LYS A 359 -14.27 8.85 -21.95
C LYS A 359 -13.42 7.59 -21.73
N LEU A 360 -13.87 6.70 -20.85
CA LEU A 360 -13.25 5.40 -20.60
C LEU A 360 -13.27 4.48 -21.82
N ALA A 361 -14.39 4.42 -22.56
CA ALA A 361 -14.46 3.64 -23.80
C ALA A 361 -13.50 4.19 -24.86
N VAL A 362 -13.31 5.51 -24.92
CA VAL A 362 -12.34 6.15 -25.83
C VAL A 362 -10.90 5.89 -25.39
N ASP A 363 -10.59 5.97 -24.10
CA ASP A 363 -9.24 5.73 -23.57
C ASP A 363 -8.86 4.23 -23.67
N ILE A 364 -9.80 3.31 -23.36
CA ILE A 364 -9.66 1.87 -23.58
C ILE A 364 -9.53 1.55 -25.09
N ALA A 365 -10.33 2.18 -25.97
CA ALA A 365 -10.27 1.95 -27.41
C ALA A 365 -9.04 2.59 -28.09
N GLY A 366 -8.54 3.72 -27.57
CA GLY A 366 -7.32 4.38 -28.03
C GLY A 366 -6.08 3.54 -27.71
N SER A 367 -6.04 2.96 -26.51
CA SER A 367 -4.98 2.04 -26.07
C SER A 367 -4.93 0.76 -26.91
N CYS A 368 -6.07 0.28 -27.43
CA CYS A 368 -6.11 -0.86 -28.38
C CYS A 368 -5.37 -0.60 -29.70
N ARG A 369 -5.20 0.66 -30.13
CA ARG A 369 -4.56 0.99 -31.41
C ARG A 369 -3.05 1.12 -31.31
N VAL A 370 -2.50 1.32 -30.11
CA VAL A 370 -1.06 1.52 -29.88
C VAL A 370 -0.35 0.18 -29.65
N ALA A 371 -1.04 -0.83 -29.10
CA ALA A 371 -0.46 -2.15 -28.83
C ALA A 371 -0.32 -3.07 -30.07
N THR A 372 -0.75 -2.63 -31.25
CA THR A 372 -0.66 -3.38 -32.52
C THR A 372 0.27 -2.72 -33.55
N GLY A 373 1.06 -1.73 -33.14
CA GLY A 373 2.02 -1.00 -33.97
C GLY A 373 3.44 -1.53 -33.87
#